data_AF-A0A938X6J4-F1
#
_entry.id   AF-A0A938X6J4-F1
#
_cell.length_a   1.000
_cell.length_b   1.000
_cell.length_c   1.000
_cell.angle_alpha   90.00
_cell.angle_beta   90.00
_cell.angle_gamma   90.00
#
_symmetry.space_group_name_H-M   'P 1'
#
loop_
_entity.id
_entity.type
_entity.pdbx_description
1 polymer ?
#
loop_
_entity_poly.entity_id
_entity_poly.type
_entity_poly.pdbx_seq_one_letter_code
_entity_poly.pdbx_strand_id
1 'polypeptide(L)'
;DGRLSLYEHQSTKNPNLPLRFLLYISHLYSRLTVKENLYGETIVQIPAPEFLIFYNGKDKMPERQILKLSDMYSVQEGQPKLELEATLLNISGSNNQKLKEACRTLGEYAIYTDKIRAYTEE
;
A
#
# COMPACT_ATOMS: atom_id res chain seq x y z
N ASP A 1 0.22 0.76 19.51
CA ASP A 1 -0.75 0.66 18.40
C ASP A 1 -0.63 -0.75 17.83
N GLY A 2 -1.72 -1.51 17.74
CA GLY A 2 -1.73 -2.95 17.45
C GLY A 2 -1.90 -3.28 15.96
N ARG A 3 -1.57 -2.34 15.08
CA ARG A 3 -1.77 -2.42 13.63
C ARG A 3 -0.47 -2.77 12.92
N LEU A 4 -0.57 -3.58 11.87
CA LEU A 4 0.55 -3.97 11.02
C LEU A 4 0.47 -3.23 9.68
N SER A 5 1.23 -2.14 9.56
CA SER A 5 1.22 -1.33 8.34
C SER A 5 2.32 -1.74 7.36
N LEU A 6 1.93 -2.00 6.10
CA LEU A 6 2.83 -2.26 4.99
C LEU A 6 2.80 -1.07 4.03
N TYR A 7 3.99 -0.61 3.64
CA TYR A 7 4.18 0.54 2.78
C TYR A 7 4.94 0.13 1.52
N GLU A 8 4.49 0.60 0.37
CA GLU A 8 5.24 0.52 -0.88
C GLU A 8 5.40 1.88 -1.53
N HIS A 9 6.51 2.07 -2.23
CA HIS A 9 6.76 3.25 -3.03
C HIS A 9 6.83 2.88 -4.51
N GLN A 10 6.14 3.64 -5.36
CA GLN A 10 6.02 3.36 -6.79
C GLN A 10 6.16 4.63 -7.62
N SER A 11 7.10 4.61 -8.58
CA SER A 11 7.29 5.68 -9.57
C SER A 11 6.56 5.42 -10.88
N THR A 12 5.99 4.22 -11.05
CA THR A 12 5.20 3.79 -12.21
C THR A 12 3.91 3.16 -11.72
N LYS A 13 2.82 3.33 -12.48
CA LYS A 13 1.54 2.68 -12.14
C LYS A 13 1.71 1.16 -12.15
N ASN A 14 1.42 0.52 -11.02
CA ASN A 14 1.46 -0.94 -10.89
C ASN A 14 0.11 -1.46 -10.36
N PRO A 15 -0.75 -2.04 -11.20
CA PRO A 15 -2.04 -2.55 -10.75
C PRO A 15 -1.92 -3.84 -9.92
N ASN A 16 -0.76 -4.48 -9.88
CA ASN A 16 -0.56 -5.78 -9.22
C ASN A 16 -0.21 -5.66 -7.72
N LEU A 17 -0.20 -4.45 -7.17
CA LEU A 17 0.17 -4.20 -5.77
C LEU A 17 -0.74 -4.89 -4.74
N PRO A 18 -2.08 -4.97 -4.92
CA PRO A 18 -2.93 -5.71 -3.98
C PRO A 18 -2.50 -7.18 -3.82
N LEU A 19 -2.16 -7.85 -4.92
CA LEU A 19 -1.64 -9.22 -4.88
C LEU A 19 -0.29 -9.31 -4.17
N ARG A 20 0.62 -8.34 -4.41
CA ARG A 20 1.92 -8.31 -3.71
C ARG A 20 1.75 -8.14 -2.20
N PHE A 21 0.86 -7.24 -1.77
CA PHE A 21 0.54 -7.07 -0.35
C PHE A 21 -0.06 -8.32 0.27
N LEU A 22 -0.94 -9.03 -0.44
CA LEU A 22 -1.47 -10.32 0.02
C LEU A 22 -0.34 -11.32 0.34
N LEU A 23 0.66 -11.41 -0.54
CA LEU A 23 1.81 -12.30 -0.33
C LEU A 23 2.65 -11.86 0.87
N TYR A 24 2.87 -10.54 1.04
CA TYR A 24 3.64 -10.02 2.16
C TYR A 24 2.94 -10.24 3.50
N ILE A 25 1.64 -9.93 3.59
CA ILE A 25 0.90 -10.10 4.84
C ILE A 25 0.74 -11.57 5.21
N SER A 26 0.54 -12.45 4.22
CA SER A 26 0.52 -13.90 4.45
C SER A 26 1.82 -14.38 5.06
N HIS A 27 2.96 -13.94 4.52
CA HIS A 27 4.28 -14.28 5.06
C HIS A 27 4.48 -13.75 6.48
N LEU A 28 4.09 -12.49 6.75
CA LEU A 28 4.22 -11.89 8.07
C LEU A 28 3.35 -12.59 9.12
N TYR A 29 2.08 -12.88 8.80
CA TYR A 29 1.23 -13.62 9.73
C TYR A 29 1.75 -15.03 9.99
N SER A 30 2.22 -15.74 8.95
CA SER A 30 2.85 -17.06 9.14
C SER A 30 4.02 -17.00 10.13
N ARG A 31 4.83 -15.93 10.08
CA ARG A 31 5.94 -15.70 11.02
C ARG A 31 5.48 -15.33 12.42
N LEU A 32 4.40 -14.55 12.55
CA LEU A 32 3.83 -14.14 13.85
C LEU A 32 3.18 -15.32 14.58
N THR A 33 2.59 -16.26 13.85
CA THR A 33 1.84 -17.39 14.43
C THR A 33 2.66 -18.67 14.59
N VAL A 34 4.00 -18.62 14.49
CA VAL A 34 4.87 -19.82 14.55
C VAL A 34 4.72 -20.61 15.85
N LYS A 35 4.44 -19.94 16.97
CA LYS A 35 4.28 -20.56 18.30
C LYS A 35 2.83 -20.74 18.71
N GLU A 36 1.89 -20.35 17.85
CA GLU A 36 0.47 -20.36 18.14
C GLU A 36 -0.15 -21.69 17.73
N ASN A 37 -1.16 -22.16 18.47
CA ASN A 37 -1.88 -23.38 18.13
C ASN A 37 -3.03 -23.10 17.14
N LEU A 38 -2.69 -22.97 15.85
CA LEU A 38 -3.68 -22.70 14.79
C LEU A 38 -4.71 -23.83 14.58
N TYR A 39 -4.43 -25.04 15.05
CA TYR A 39 -5.34 -26.19 14.97
C TYR A 39 -6.08 -26.46 16.29
N GLY A 40 -5.92 -25.57 17.27
CA GLY A 40 -6.62 -25.64 18.55
C GLY A 40 -8.04 -25.09 18.47
N GLU A 41 -8.74 -25.15 19.60
CA GLU A 41 -10.13 -24.66 19.72
C GLU A 41 -10.20 -23.16 20.07
N THR A 42 -9.05 -22.54 20.36
CA THR A 42 -8.96 -21.13 20.77
C THR A 42 -8.53 -20.23 19.61
N ILE A 43 -9.15 -19.06 19.49
CA ILE A 43 -8.80 -18.07 18.47
C ILE A 43 -7.39 -17.52 18.71
N VAL A 44 -6.57 -17.54 17.66
CA VAL A 44 -5.28 -16.84 17.61
C VAL A 44 -5.51 -15.43 17.09
N GLN A 45 -5.27 -14.43 17.94
CA GLN A 45 -5.43 -13.03 17.59
C GLN A 45 -4.24 -12.56 16.74
N ILE A 46 -4.53 -11.86 15.64
CA ILE A 46 -3.52 -11.28 14.75
C ILE A 46 -3.75 -9.78 14.59
N PRO A 47 -2.69 -8.96 14.40
CA PRO A 47 -2.84 -7.51 14.26
C PRO A 47 -3.54 -7.16 12.95
N ALA A 48 -4.45 -6.18 13.00
CA ALA A 48 -5.13 -5.69 11.79
C ALA A 48 -4.12 -5.03 10.83
N PRO A 49 -4.17 -5.33 9.52
CA PRO A 49 -3.21 -4.77 8.58
C PRO A 49 -3.67 -3.41 8.02
N GLU A 50 -2.71 -2.61 7.57
CA GLU A 50 -2.95 -1.39 6.79
C GLU A 50 -2.02 -1.41 5.56
N PHE A 51 -2.54 -1.10 4.38
CA PHE A 51 -1.77 -1.16 3.13
C PHE A 51 -1.73 0.21 2.48
N LEU A 52 -0.53 0.79 2.39
CA LEU A 52 -0.33 2.13 1.86
C LEU A 52 0.68 2.13 0.70
N ILE A 53 0.35 2.84 -0.37
CA ILE A 53 1.22 3.01 -1.53
C ILE A 53 1.49 4.50 -1.69
N PHE A 54 2.76 4.88 -1.72
CA PHE A 54 3.17 6.22 -2.12
C PHE A 54 3.50 6.20 -3.61
N TYR A 55 2.67 6.87 -4.40
CA TYR A 55 2.93 7.08 -5.81
C TYR A 55 3.61 8.42 -6.01
N ASN A 56 4.77 8.43 -6.66
CA ASN A 56 5.44 9.67 -7.03
C ASN A 56 5.66 9.77 -8.54
N GLY A 57 5.01 8.95 -9.38
CA GLY A 57 5.29 8.87 -10.83
C GLY A 57 4.81 10.06 -11.68
N LYS A 58 5.08 9.97 -12.99
CA LYS A 58 4.80 11.03 -13.97
C LYS A 58 3.35 11.07 -14.44
N ASP A 59 2.69 9.91 -14.47
CA ASP A 59 1.34 9.81 -14.96
C ASP A 59 0.40 10.60 -14.05
N LYS A 60 -0.56 11.30 -14.67
CA LYS A 60 -1.58 12.02 -13.92
C LYS A 60 -2.46 11.01 -13.18
N MET A 61 -2.31 10.95 -11.87
CA MET A 61 -3.09 10.10 -10.97
C MET A 61 -3.87 10.96 -9.97
N PRO A 62 -5.04 10.49 -9.50
CA PRO A 62 -5.78 11.18 -8.44
C PRO A 62 -4.95 11.28 -7.16
N GLU A 63 -5.26 12.26 -6.31
CA GLU A 63 -4.57 12.47 -5.03
C GLU A 63 -4.65 11.23 -4.12
N ARG A 64 -5.78 10.53 -4.16
CA ARG A 64 -6.00 9.26 -3.47
C ARG A 64 -6.74 8.28 -4.36
N GLN A 65 -6.35 7.01 -4.32
CA GLN A 65 -7.03 5.91 -5.00
C GLN A 65 -7.04 4.66 -4.12
N ILE A 66 -8.10 3.86 -4.19
CA ILE A 66 -8.12 2.52 -3.62
C ILE A 66 -7.87 1.52 -4.74
N LEU A 67 -6.93 0.59 -4.51
CA LEU A 67 -6.73 -0.59 -5.34
C LEU A 67 -7.30 -1.79 -4.60
N LYS A 68 -8.11 -2.61 -5.26
CA LYS A 68 -8.73 -3.79 -4.67
C LYS A 68 -8.11 -5.06 -5.24
N LEU A 69 -8.05 -6.10 -4.43
CA LEU A 69 -7.64 -7.41 -4.92
C LEU A 69 -8.69 -8.01 -5.86
N SER A 70 -9.97 -7.75 -5.58
CA SER A 70 -11.09 -8.23 -6.41
C SER A 70 -11.07 -7.68 -7.85
N ASP A 71 -10.52 -6.49 -8.07
CA ASP A 71 -10.32 -5.92 -9.41
C ASP A 71 -9.41 -6.82 -10.29
N MET A 72 -8.62 -7.70 -9.66
CA MET A 72 -7.70 -8.62 -10.34
C MET A 72 -8.33 -9.97 -10.66
N TYR A 73 -9.54 -10.28 -10.17
CA TYR A 73 -10.19 -11.57 -10.39
C TYR A 73 -10.72 -11.72 -11.81
N SER A 74 -10.51 -12.89 -12.41
CA SER A 74 -11.02 -13.21 -13.74
C SER A 74 -12.54 -13.31 -13.79
N VAL A 75 -13.16 -13.67 -12.67
CA VAL A 75 -14.61 -13.70 -12.48
C VAL A 75 -14.99 -12.67 -11.43
N GLN A 76 -15.85 -11.74 -11.83
CA GLN A 76 -16.32 -10.67 -10.96
C GLN A 76 -17.58 -11.13 -10.23
N GLU A 77 -17.49 -11.24 -8.91
CA GLU A 77 -18.61 -11.57 -8.04
C GLU A 77 -19.08 -10.31 -7.30
N GLY A 78 -20.39 -10.21 -7.03
CA GLY A 78 -20.94 -9.07 -6.29
C GLY A 78 -20.41 -8.96 -4.85
N GLN A 79 -19.87 -10.04 -4.29
CA GLN A 79 -19.27 -10.07 -2.96
C GLN A 79 -18.03 -10.99 -2.93
N PRO A 80 -16.81 -10.45 -3.07
CA PRO A 80 -15.59 -11.27 -3.04
C PRO A 80 -15.41 -11.91 -1.66
N LYS A 81 -14.96 -13.17 -1.63
CA LYS A 81 -14.68 -13.92 -0.38
C LYS A 81 -13.31 -13.62 0.21
N LEU A 82 -12.40 -13.12 -0.61
CA LEU A 82 -11.12 -12.56 -0.20
C LEU A 82 -11.04 -11.15 -0.77
N GLU A 83 -10.87 -10.17 0.10
CA GLU A 83 -10.69 -8.78 -0.31
C GLU A 83 -9.55 -8.15 0.46
N LEU A 84 -8.73 -7.38 -0.25
CA LEU A 84 -7.67 -6.57 0.29
C LEU A 84 -7.73 -5.22 -0.42
N GLU A 85 -7.87 -4.16 0.37
CA GLU A 85 -7.86 -2.79 -0.15
C GLU A 85 -6.54 -2.11 0.20
N ALA A 86 -5.84 -1.60 -0.81
CA ALA A 86 -4.64 -0.81 -0.65
C ALA A 86 -4.91 0.66 -0.99
N THR A 87 -4.55 1.56 -0.08
CA THR A 87 -4.69 3.01 -0.31
C THR A 87 -3.43 3.54 -0.99
N LEU A 88 -3.60 4.03 -2.21
CA LEU A 88 -2.59 4.77 -2.94
C LEU A 88 -2.76 6.27 -2.69
N LEU A 89 -1.65 6.92 -2.31
CA LEU A 89 -1.52 8.35 -2.10
C LEU A 89 -0.52 8.90 -3.11
N ASN A 90 -0.99 9.78 -3.98
CA ASN A 90 -0.14 10.46 -4.94
C ASN A 90 0.59 11.61 -4.22
N ILE A 91 1.90 11.52 -4.11
CA ILE A 91 2.74 12.55 -3.46
C ILE A 91 3.49 13.43 -4.47
N SER A 92 3.33 13.19 -5.78
CA SER A 92 4.00 13.96 -6.83
C SER A 92 3.47 15.39 -6.92
N GLY A 93 4.37 16.35 -7.18
CA GLY A 93 4.02 17.75 -7.39
C GLY A 93 3.27 18.34 -6.20
N SER A 94 2.10 18.93 -6.43
CA SER A 94 1.26 19.57 -5.40
C SER A 94 0.28 18.64 -4.69
N ASN A 95 0.25 17.34 -4.99
CA ASN A 95 -0.68 16.40 -4.35
C ASN A 95 -0.29 16.08 -2.90
N ASN A 96 -1.27 15.79 -2.04
CA ASN A 96 -1.10 15.41 -0.63
C ASN A 96 -0.20 16.38 0.17
N GLN A 97 -0.33 17.69 -0.05
CA GLN A 97 0.49 18.71 0.63
C GLN A 97 0.40 18.63 2.15
N LYS A 98 -0.82 18.51 2.71
CA LYS A 98 -1.01 18.37 4.16
C LYS A 98 -0.26 17.17 4.75
N LEU A 99 -0.22 16.05 4.03
CA LEU A 99 0.51 14.86 4.45
C LEU A 99 2.03 15.10 4.41
N LYS A 100 2.52 15.76 3.35
CA LYS A 100 3.93 16.14 3.22
C LYS A 100 4.37 17.16 4.28
N GLU A 101 3.48 18.07 4.67
CA GLU A 101 3.71 19.04 5.74
C GLU A 101 3.70 18.38 7.13
N ALA A 102 2.77 17.45 7.35
CA ALA A 102 2.68 16.70 8.60
C ALA A 102 3.86 15.72 8.81
N CYS A 103 4.48 15.25 7.72
CA CYS A 103 5.62 14.33 7.76
C CYS A 103 6.81 14.91 6.99
N ARG A 104 7.72 15.57 7.73
CA ARG A 104 8.92 16.22 7.16
C ARG A 104 9.73 15.30 6.24
N THR A 105 10.03 14.07 6.67
CA THR A 105 10.82 13.11 5.87
C THR A 105 10.14 12.77 4.55
N LEU A 106 8.81 12.56 4.57
CA LEU A 106 8.04 12.28 3.36
C LEU A 106 7.99 13.51 2.44
N GLY A 107 7.85 14.71 3.00
CA GLY A 107 7.87 15.97 2.26
C GLY A 107 9.23 16.22 1.57
N GLU A 108 10.34 16.10 2.30
CA GLU A 108 11.69 16.25 1.76
C GLU A 108 11.97 15.20 0.66
N TYR A 109 11.54 13.95 0.85
CA TYR A 109 11.64 12.90 -0.15
C TYR A 109 10.86 13.24 -1.43
N ALA A 110 9.60 13.66 -1.31
CA ALA A 110 8.77 14.02 -2.46
C ALA A 110 9.41 15.13 -3.29
N ILE A 111 9.88 16.21 -2.62
CA ILE A 111 10.57 17.34 -3.26
C ILE A 111 11.83 16.86 -3.99
N TYR A 112 12.64 16.01 -3.35
CA TYR A 112 13.85 15.47 -3.96
C TYR A 112 13.53 14.66 -5.21
N THR A 113 12.53 13.77 -5.15
CA THR A 113 12.14 12.95 -6.29
C THR A 113 11.57 13.76 -7.46
N ASP A 114 10.84 14.83 -7.17
CA ASP A 114 10.35 15.76 -8.19
C ASP A 114 11.51 16.53 -8.84
N LYS A 115 12.51 16.96 -8.06
CA LYS A 115 13.71 17.64 -8.58
C LYS A 115 14.54 16.74 -9.50
N ILE A 116 14.88 15.52 -9.06
CA ILE A 116 15.65 14.58 -9.89
C ILE A 116 14.92 14.30 -11.20
N ARG A 117 13.60 14.22 -11.17
CA ARG A 117 12.80 14.06 -12.36
C ARG A 117 12.93 15.23 -13.33
N ALA A 118 12.80 16.47 -12.84
CA ALA A 118 12.98 17.65 -13.68
C ALA A 118 14.37 17.66 -14.35
N TYR A 119 15.44 17.30 -13.62
CA TYR A 119 16.79 17.22 -14.17
C TYR A 119 17.05 16.08 -15.16
N THR A 120 16.26 15.01 -15.13
CA THR A 120 16.42 13.85 -16.05
C THR A 120 15.54 13.94 -17.28
N GLU A 121 14.70 14.98 -17.36
CA GLU A 121 13.87 15.32 -18.51
C GLU A 121 14.46 16.47 -19.35
N GLU A 122 15.49 17.16 -18.84
CA GLU A 122 16.42 18.03 -19.59
C GLU A 122 17.49 17.21 -20.32
#